data_AF-A0A367LUH7-F1
#
_entry.id   AF-A0A367LUH7-F1
#
_cell.length_a   1.000
_cell.length_b   1.000
_cell.length_c   1.000
_cell.angle_alpha   90.00
_cell.angle_beta   90.00
_cell.angle_gamma   90.00
#
_symmetry.space_group_name_H-M   'P 1'
#
loop_
_entity.id
_entity.type
_entity.pdbx_description
1 polymer ?
#
loop_
_entity_poly.entity_id
_entity_poly.type
_entity_poly.pdbx_seq_one_letter_code
_entity_poly.pdbx_strand_id
1 'polypeptide(L)'
;DIARLYDERLVPLELRPLGRRLRDLLSQAVRVVLGLTGQSLLLAHASETRESISVRNSYLDPLHLLQAELLARSLRCQGDACGGLEQALLVTVA
;
A
#
# COMPACT_ATOMS: atom_id res chain seq x y z
N ASP A 1 -1.17 3.62 5.70
CA ASP A 1 0.15 4.27 5.57
C ASP A 1 0.95 3.89 4.34
N ILE A 2 0.98 2.61 3.94
CA ILE A 2 1.71 2.14 2.74
C ILE A 2 1.45 3.00 1.49
N ALA A 3 0.20 3.25 1.12
CA ALA A 3 -0.12 4.06 -0.08
C ALA A 3 0.49 5.49 -0.04
N ARG A 4 0.62 6.10 1.15
CA ARG A 4 1.27 7.40 1.31
C ARG A 4 2.78 7.30 1.07
N LEU A 5 3.42 6.20 1.49
CA LEU A 5 4.85 5.98 1.27
C LEU A 5 5.17 5.80 -0.22
N TYR A 6 4.27 5.18 -0.99
CA TYR A 6 4.39 5.13 -2.44
C TYR A 6 4.29 6.52 -3.07
N ASP A 7 3.33 7.35 -2.66
CA ASP A 7 3.26 8.75 -3.11
C ASP A 7 4.56 9.51 -2.80
N GLU A 8 5.05 9.38 -1.57
CA GLU A 8 6.24 10.08 -1.11
C GLU A 8 7.51 9.65 -1.87
N ARG A 9 7.58 8.37 -2.25
CA ARG A 9 8.77 7.80 -2.88
C ARG A 9 8.77 7.89 -4.40
N LEU A 10 7.60 7.76 -5.04
CA LEU A 10 7.47 7.57 -6.49
C LEU A 10 6.76 8.73 -7.19
N VAL A 11 5.94 9.50 -6.48
CA VAL A 11 5.06 10.48 -7.11
C VAL A 11 5.66 11.90 -7.01
N PRO A 12 5.71 12.65 -8.14
CA PRO A 12 6.09 14.06 -8.14
C PRO A 12 5.22 14.90 -7.20
N LEU A 13 5.79 15.98 -6.64
CA LEU A 13 5.15 16.78 -5.58
C LEU A 13 3.79 17.34 -6.02
N GLU A 14 3.69 17.77 -7.27
CA GLU A 14 2.51 18.36 -7.89
C GLU A 14 1.31 17.40 -7.98
N LEU A 15 1.54 16.08 -8.00
CA LEU A 15 0.49 15.06 -8.07
C LEU A 15 0.08 14.51 -6.69
N ARG A 16 0.87 14.74 -5.64
CA ARG A 16 0.56 14.26 -4.27
C ARG A 16 -0.77 14.74 -3.69
N PRO A 17 -1.31 15.94 -4.02
CA PRO A 17 -2.64 16.34 -3.58
C PRO A 17 -3.74 15.36 -4.01
N LEU A 18 -3.61 14.73 -5.18
CA LEU A 18 -4.56 13.72 -5.67
C LEU A 18 -4.55 12.48 -4.77
N GLY A 19 -3.35 11.95 -4.46
CA GLY A 19 -3.22 10.78 -3.58
C GLY A 19 -3.78 11.04 -2.18
N ARG A 20 -3.58 12.24 -1.64
CA ARG A 20 -4.23 12.66 -0.37
C ARG A 20 -5.75 12.63 -0.50
N ARG A 21 -6.31 13.24 -1.53
CA ARG A 21 -7.77 13.26 -1.77
C ARG A 21 -8.35 11.85 -1.88
N LEU A 22 -7.67 10.94 -2.58
CA LEU A 22 -8.11 9.55 -2.70
C LEU A 22 -8.13 8.81 -1.36
N ARG A 23 -7.09 9.00 -0.53
CA ARG A 23 -7.07 8.44 0.84
C ARG A 23 -8.18 9.03 1.72
N ASP A 24 -8.44 10.33 1.61
CA ASP A 24 -9.52 10.98 2.34
C ASP A 24 -10.90 10.44 1.94
N LEU A 25 -11.11 10.19 0.64
CA LEU A 25 -12.33 9.55 0.13
C LEU A 25 -12.49 8.12 0.66
N LEU A 26 -11.41 7.33 0.71
CA LEU A 26 -11.44 6.00 1.29
C LEU A 26 -11.82 6.06 2.78
N SER A 27 -11.22 6.96 3.56
CA SER A 27 -11.58 7.14 4.98
C SER A 27 -13.05 7.54 5.17
N GLN A 28 -13.60 8.37 4.28
CA GLN A 28 -15.03 8.70 4.27
C GLN A 28 -15.89 7.49 3.96
N ALA A 29 -15.55 6.72 2.93
CA ALA A 29 -16.28 5.51 2.56
C ALA A 29 -16.33 4.50 3.71
N VAL A 30 -15.21 4.28 4.40
CA VAL A 30 -15.16 3.41 5.60
C VAL A 30 -16.13 3.90 6.67
N ARG A 31 -16.13 5.21 6.98
CA ARG A 31 -17.07 5.78 7.97
C ARG A 31 -18.53 5.58 7.57
N VAL A 32 -18.86 5.78 6.29
CA VAL A 32 -20.22 5.56 5.78
C VAL A 32 -20.64 4.10 5.94
N VAL A 33 -19.77 3.16 5.54
CA VAL A 33 -20.05 1.72 5.68
C VAL A 33 -20.29 1.36 7.15
N LEU A 34 -19.42 1.78 8.06
CA LEU A 34 -19.56 1.52 9.49
C LEU A 34 -20.85 2.11 10.07
N GLY A 35 -21.21 3.34 9.67
CA GLY A 35 -22.45 3.97 10.08
C GLY A 35 -23.70 3.24 9.58
N LEU A 36 -23.68 2.76 8.34
CA LEU A 36 -24.79 2.01 7.74
C LEU A 36 -24.94 0.61 8.34
N THR A 37 -23.83 -0.05 8.70
CA THR A 37 -23.86 -1.39 9.31
C THR A 37 -24.02 -1.36 10.83
N GLY A 38 -23.91 -0.18 11.45
CA GLY A 38 -23.94 -0.03 12.92
C GLY A 38 -22.72 -0.62 13.63
N GLN A 39 -21.62 -0.83 12.91
CA GLN A 39 -20.42 -1.46 13.44
C GLN A 39 -19.37 -0.42 13.86
N SER A 40 -18.65 -0.69 14.95
CA SER A 40 -17.54 0.15 15.40
C SER A 40 -16.21 -0.17 14.70
N LEU A 41 -16.09 -1.35 14.09
CA LEU A 41 -14.93 -1.78 13.31
C LEU A 41 -15.35 -2.58 12.08
N LEU A 42 -14.53 -2.53 11.03
CA LEU A 42 -14.73 -3.41 9.87
C LEU A 42 -14.56 -4.86 10.31
N LEU A 43 -15.39 -5.74 9.74
CA LEU A 43 -15.39 -7.18 10.05
C LEU A 43 -15.67 -7.49 11.53
N ALA A 44 -16.47 -6.67 12.23
CA ALA A 44 -16.79 -6.85 13.65
C ALA A 44 -17.34 -8.25 13.99
N HIS A 45 -18.10 -8.87 13.08
CA HIS A 45 -18.68 -10.20 13.25
C HIS A 45 -17.87 -11.33 12.60
N ALA A 46 -16.69 -11.04 12.06
CA ALA A 46 -15.81 -12.00 11.41
C ALA A 46 -14.38 -11.89 12.00
N SER A 47 -14.27 -12.12 13.31
CA SER A 47 -13.02 -11.95 14.07
C SER A 47 -11.88 -12.78 13.52
N GLU A 48 -12.11 -14.06 13.17
CA GLU A 48 -11.09 -14.93 12.58
C GLU A 48 -10.56 -14.39 11.24
N THR A 49 -11.46 -13.87 10.39
CA THR A 49 -11.06 -13.25 9.12
C THR A 49 -10.22 -11.99 9.36
N ARG A 50 -10.62 -11.14 10.32
CA ARG A 50 -9.88 -9.94 10.69
C ARG A 50 -8.48 -10.28 11.21
N GLU A 51 -8.36 -11.29 12.07
CA GLU A 51 -7.05 -11.75 12.57
C GLU A 51 -6.19 -12.32 11.43
N SER A 52 -6.77 -13.14 10.53
CA SER A 52 -6.04 -13.66 9.37
C SER A 52 -5.49 -12.55 8.46
N ILE A 53 -6.28 -11.50 8.21
CA ILE A 53 -5.84 -10.31 7.47
C ILE A 53 -4.73 -9.58 8.24
N SER A 54 -4.90 -9.38 9.55
CA SER A 54 -3.91 -8.69 10.39
C SER A 54 -2.55 -9.39 10.37
N VAL A 55 -2.55 -10.72 10.53
CA VAL A 55 -1.33 -11.54 10.44
C VAL A 55 -0.69 -11.39 9.06
N ARG A 56 -1.48 -11.47 7.99
CA ARG A 56 -0.97 -11.29 6.63
C ARG A 56 -0.35 -9.90 6.42
N ASN A 57 -1.01 -8.85 6.89
CA ASN A 57 -0.52 -7.48 6.77
C ASN A 57 0.86 -7.31 7.43
N SER A 58 1.12 -7.96 8.57
CA SER A 58 2.44 -7.95 9.23
C SER A 58 3.58 -8.45 8.34
N TYR A 59 3.31 -9.38 7.41
CA TYR A 59 4.30 -9.90 6.46
C TYR A 59 4.30 -9.12 5.13
N LEU A 60 3.16 -8.54 4.73
CA LEU A 60 3.05 -7.76 3.50
C LEU A 60 3.63 -6.34 3.62
N ASP A 61 3.47 -5.70 4.78
CA ASP A 61 3.99 -4.35 5.01
C ASP A 61 5.48 -4.21 4.70
N PRO A 62 6.40 -5.06 5.20
CA PRO A 62 7.82 -4.95 4.83
C PRO A 62 8.09 -5.18 3.34
N LEU A 63 7.33 -6.06 2.68
CA LEU A 63 7.45 -6.26 1.23
C LEU A 63 7.03 -5.01 0.46
N HIS A 64 5.95 -4.34 0.88
CA HIS A 64 5.52 -3.08 0.25
C HIS A 64 6.53 -1.96 0.43
N LEU A 65 7.17 -1.86 1.60
CA LEU A 65 8.23 -0.88 1.85
C LEU A 65 9.45 -1.13 0.94
N LEU A 66 9.88 -2.38 0.84
CA LEU A 66 10.98 -2.78 -0.04
C LEU A 66 10.63 -2.50 -1.51
N GLN A 67 9.43 -2.87 -1.94
CA GLN A 67 8.94 -2.68 -3.30
C GLN A 67 8.94 -1.19 -3.72
N ALA A 68 8.50 -0.29 -2.84
CA ALA A 68 8.52 1.15 -3.14
C ALA A 68 9.94 1.65 -3.41
N GLU A 69 10.94 1.15 -2.69
CA GLU A 69 12.34 1.47 -2.91
C GLU A 69 12.88 0.86 -4.22
N LEU A 70 12.56 -0.40 -4.48
CA LEU A 70 12.98 -1.10 -5.70
C LEU A 70 12.43 -0.40 -6.95
N LEU A 71 11.15 0.00 -6.94
CA LEU A 71 10.54 0.80 -8.01
C LEU A 71 11.26 2.13 -8.21
N ALA A 72 11.58 2.85 -7.12
CA ALA A 72 12.26 4.13 -7.21
C ALA A 72 13.67 4.00 -7.81
N ARG A 73 14.37 2.92 -7.50
CA ARG A 73 15.68 2.60 -8.10
C ARG A 73 15.53 2.20 -9.56
N SER A 74 14.49 1.44 -9.90
CA SER A 74 14.24 0.96 -11.25
C SER A 74 14.01 2.13 -12.22
N LEU A 75 13.24 3.14 -11.80
CA LEU A 75 13.02 4.38 -12.56
C LEU A 75 14.31 5.16 -12.87
N ARG A 76 15.39 4.94 -12.12
CA ARG A 76 16.70 5.60 -12.32
C ARG A 76 17.75 4.69 -12.95
N CYS A 77 17.46 3.40 -13.11
CA CYS A 77 18.40 2.42 -13.62
C CYS A 77 18.40 2.46 -15.15
N GLN A 78 19.58 2.57 -15.76
CA GLN A 78 19.76 2.52 -17.22
C GLN A 78 20.84 1.47 -17.55
N GLY A 79 20.55 0.58 -18.52
CA GLY A 79 21.48 -0.46 -19.00
C GLY A 79 21.39 -1.80 -18.27
N ASP A 80 22.33 -2.71 -18.56
CA ASP A 80 22.32 -4.12 -18.13
C ASP A 80 22.44 -4.34 -16.61
N ALA A 81 22.74 -3.29 -15.84
CA ALA A 81 22.88 -3.34 -14.38
C ALA A 81 21.54 -3.52 -13.63
N CYS A 82 20.40 -3.57 -14.32
CA CYS A 82 19.07 -3.64 -13.69
C CYS A 82 18.56 -5.07 -13.42
N GLY A 83 19.24 -6.12 -13.90
CA GLY A 83 18.73 -7.51 -13.81
C GLY A 83 18.44 -8.00 -12.39
N GLY A 84 19.34 -7.74 -11.43
CA GLY A 84 19.12 -8.11 -10.02
C GLY A 84 18.02 -7.28 -9.33
N LEU A 85 17.79 -6.05 -9.81
CA LEU A 85 16.75 -5.17 -9.30
C LEU A 85 15.37 -5.61 -9.77
N GLU A 86 15.25 -6.05 -11.02
CA GLU A 86 14.03 -6.62 -11.59
C GLU A 86 13.63 -7.92 -10.88
N GLN A 87 14.60 -8.81 -10.63
CA GLN A 87 14.36 -10.03 -9.86
C GLN A 87 13.89 -9.72 -8.43
N ALA A 88 14.54 -8.79 -7.74
CA ALA A 88 14.12 -8.37 -6.40
C ALA A 88 12.70 -7.77 -6.42
N LEU A 89 12.37 -6.99 -7.46
CA LEU A 89 11.03 -6.42 -7.61
C LEU A 89 9.98 -7.51 -7.83
N LEU A 90 10.25 -8.50 -8.68
CA LEU A 90 9.35 -9.64 -8.91
C LEU A 90 9.05 -10.40 -7.62
N VAL A 91 10.06 -10.62 -6.76
CA VAL A 91 9.87 -11.28 -5.45
C VAL A 91 8.93 -10.49 -4.54
N THR A 92 8.91 -9.15 -4.62
CA THR A 92 7.98 -8.34 -3.81
C THR A 92 6.57 -8.28 -4.37
N VAL A 93 6.36 -8.65 -5.64
CA VAL A 93 5.06 -8.65 -6.32
C VAL A 93 4.37 -10.02 -6.26
N ALA A 94 5.17 -11.10 -6.25
CA ALA A 94 4.72 -12.49 -6.23
C ALA A 94 4.04 -12.89 -4.91
#